data_AF-A0A535LNL9-F1
#
_entry.id   AF-A0A535LNL9-F1
#
_cell.length_a   1.000
_cell.length_b   1.000
_cell.length_c   1.000
_cell.angle_alpha   90.00
_cell.angle_beta   90.00
_cell.angle_gamma   90.00
#
_symmetry.space_group_name_H-M   'P 1'
#
loop_
_entity.id
_entity.type
_entity.pdbx_description
1 polymer ?
#
loop_
_entity_poly.entity_id
_entity_poly.type
_entity_poly.pdbx_seq_one_letter_code
_entity_poly.pdbx_strand_id
1 'polypeptide(L)'
;MADTDTGISAAPQPEQGGQVLTVINGQCMRSLWKSGLLVLVLTALFVAYLLIKPGGPARVTFIDNIIQGLLEGVGLILALPFFIEVIHRIRQSPPSFAERVAPAKTSQRWVPLLLGLGILSYIIGQVLWTYNENILQLPASQLFPTWADAGFLGSYPFVLIALLLLPTRPLAADTRTRIVLDSLMIMVGITTFSWFFILGPTILHGADSMLGQVVGTAYPLMTLVLIFCLVLLIIHSNDL
;
A
#
# COMPACT_ATOMS: atom_id res chain seq x y z
N MET A 1 70.87 10.02 -8.12
CA MET A 1 70.00 9.40 -9.14
C MET A 1 69.03 8.54 -8.36
N ALA A 2 67.75 8.89 -8.38
CA ALA A 2 66.75 8.51 -7.39
C ALA A 2 66.17 7.10 -7.66
N ASP A 3 66.11 6.27 -6.61
CA ASP A 3 65.26 5.08 -6.56
C ASP A 3 63.89 5.48 -6.01
N THR A 4 62.85 5.22 -6.80
CA THR A 4 61.46 5.40 -6.39
C THR A 4 60.76 4.06 -6.58
N ASP A 5 60.57 3.33 -5.47
CA ASP A 5 59.75 2.12 -5.39
C ASP A 5 58.31 2.45 -5.81
N THR A 6 57.89 1.93 -6.95
CA THR A 6 56.50 1.98 -7.42
C THR A 6 55.71 0.87 -6.73
N GLY A 7 55.02 1.26 -5.65
CA GLY A 7 54.01 0.44 -5.00
C GLY A 7 52.94 -0.02 -5.98
N ILE A 8 52.82 -1.34 -6.10
CA ILE A 8 51.85 -2.06 -6.91
C ILE A 8 50.43 -1.66 -6.49
N SER A 9 49.71 -0.99 -7.39
CA SER A 9 48.26 -0.77 -7.28
C SER A 9 47.56 -2.10 -7.57
N ALA A 10 47.17 -2.82 -6.52
CA ALA A 10 46.35 -4.02 -6.62
C ALA A 10 44.93 -3.62 -7.07
N ALA A 11 44.54 -4.05 -8.27
CA ALA A 11 43.15 -4.00 -8.71
C ALA A 11 42.28 -4.88 -7.78
N PRO A 12 41.09 -4.44 -7.36
CA PRO A 12 40.21 -5.24 -6.52
C PRO A 12 39.75 -6.48 -7.29
N GLN A 13 39.95 -7.66 -6.70
CA GLN A 13 39.64 -8.95 -7.32
C GLN A 13 38.12 -9.19 -7.44
N PRO A 14 37.64 -9.77 -8.57
CA PRO A 14 36.22 -9.96 -8.86
C PRO A 14 35.48 -10.89 -7.89
N GLU A 15 36.18 -11.71 -7.11
CA GLU A 15 35.57 -12.69 -6.18
C GLU A 15 34.93 -12.06 -4.94
N GLN A 16 35.36 -10.86 -4.53
CA GLN A 16 34.78 -10.15 -3.38
C GLN A 16 33.37 -9.62 -3.68
N GLY A 17 33.09 -9.25 -4.94
CA GLY A 17 31.77 -8.73 -5.34
C GLY A 17 30.66 -9.77 -5.23
N GLY A 18 30.95 -11.03 -5.59
CA GLY A 18 30.00 -12.15 -5.51
C GLY A 18 29.65 -12.52 -4.06
N GLN A 19 30.65 -12.58 -3.17
CA GLN A 19 30.39 -12.87 -1.75
C GLN A 19 29.60 -11.75 -1.06
N VAL A 20 29.90 -10.49 -1.36
CA VAL A 20 29.17 -9.34 -0.79
C VAL A 20 27.72 -9.31 -1.24
N LEU A 21 27.45 -9.53 -2.54
CA LEU A 21 26.08 -9.63 -3.05
C LEU A 21 25.30 -10.78 -2.42
N THR A 22 25.93 -11.94 -2.22
CA THR A 22 25.28 -13.12 -1.63
C THR A 22 24.93 -12.90 -0.15
N VAL A 23 25.81 -12.23 0.60
CA VAL A 23 25.57 -11.90 2.02
C VAL A 23 24.47 -10.84 2.19
N ILE A 24 24.46 -9.80 1.34
CA ILE A 24 23.41 -8.75 1.35
C ILE A 24 22.04 -9.37 1.02
N ASN A 25 21.99 -10.26 0.02
CA ASN A 25 20.75 -10.91 -0.37
C ASN A 25 20.19 -11.83 0.74
N GLY A 26 21.08 -12.56 1.42
CA GLY A 26 20.71 -13.38 2.58
C GLY A 26 20.21 -12.58 3.79
N GLN A 27 20.73 -11.38 4.02
CA GLN A 27 20.27 -10.47 5.09
C GLN A 27 18.90 -9.86 4.77
N CYS A 28 18.67 -9.40 3.54
CA CYS A 28 17.38 -8.87 3.09
C CYS A 28 16.27 -9.93 3.21
N MET A 29 16.52 -11.14 2.72
CA MET A 29 15.56 -12.25 2.79
C MET A 29 15.22 -12.65 4.23
N ARG A 30 16.21 -12.69 5.12
CA ARG A 30 15.97 -12.94 6.56
C ARG A 30 15.19 -11.83 7.24
N SER A 31 15.41 -10.58 6.87
CA SER A 31 14.66 -9.44 7.41
C SER A 31 13.20 -9.47 6.96
N LEU A 32 12.95 -9.72 5.67
CA LEU A 32 11.60 -9.85 5.12
C LEU A 32 10.83 -11.01 5.76
N TRP A 33 11.47 -12.16 5.97
CA TRP A 33 10.86 -13.27 6.70
C TRP A 33 10.48 -12.86 8.13
N LYS A 34 11.40 -12.25 8.88
CA LYS A 34 11.10 -11.81 10.26
C LYS A 34 9.91 -10.85 10.32
N SER A 35 9.82 -9.88 9.40
CA SER A 35 8.66 -9.00 9.28
C SER A 35 7.38 -9.76 8.92
N GLY A 36 7.44 -10.69 7.97
CA GLY A 36 6.29 -11.52 7.59
C GLY A 36 5.79 -12.40 8.74
N LEU A 37 6.70 -13.03 9.49
CA LEU A 37 6.35 -13.83 10.67
C LEU A 37 5.72 -12.97 11.76
N LEU A 38 6.25 -11.76 11.99
CA LEU A 38 5.70 -10.82 12.96
C LEU A 38 4.25 -10.44 12.60
N VAL A 39 4.00 -10.08 11.33
CA VAL A 39 2.64 -9.76 10.86
C VAL A 39 1.71 -10.96 11.08
N LEU A 40 2.15 -12.17 10.72
CA LEU A 40 1.32 -13.37 10.85
C LEU A 40 0.97 -13.68 12.31
N VAL A 41 1.93 -13.54 13.23
CA VAL A 41 1.70 -13.70 14.68
C VAL A 41 0.73 -12.64 15.21
N LEU A 42 0.91 -11.37 14.83
CA LEU A 42 0.02 -10.29 15.25
C LEU A 42 -1.41 -10.52 14.73
N THR A 43 -1.57 -10.93 13.47
CA THR A 43 -2.87 -11.27 12.89
C THR A 43 -3.51 -12.44 13.62
N ALA A 44 -2.76 -13.50 13.93
CA ALA A 44 -3.28 -14.66 14.64
C ALA A 44 -3.76 -14.30 16.06
N LEU A 45 -3.01 -13.46 16.77
CA LEU A 45 -3.39 -12.96 18.10
C LEU A 45 -4.67 -12.10 18.04
N PHE A 46 -4.79 -11.24 17.02
CA PHE A 46 -5.99 -10.42 16.82
C PHE A 46 -7.23 -11.27 16.53
N VAL A 47 -7.10 -12.27 15.65
CA VAL A 47 -8.19 -13.22 15.37
C VAL A 47 -8.59 -13.98 16.63
N ALA A 48 -7.63 -14.45 17.43
CA ALA A 48 -7.91 -15.13 18.69
C ALA A 48 -8.66 -14.21 19.68
N TYR A 49 -8.27 -12.94 19.77
CA TYR A 49 -8.95 -11.94 20.59
C TYR A 49 -10.41 -11.72 20.16
N LEU A 50 -10.66 -11.60 18.85
CA LEU A 50 -12.02 -11.46 18.30
C LEU A 50 -12.90 -12.71 18.54
N LEU A 51 -12.32 -13.91 18.56
CA LEU A 51 -13.05 -15.14 18.84
C LEU A 51 -13.41 -15.30 20.32
N ILE A 52 -12.52 -14.89 21.21
CA ILE A 52 -12.73 -15.01 22.66
C ILE A 52 -13.76 -13.98 23.16
N LYS A 53 -13.97 -12.86 22.43
CA LYS A 53 -14.85 -11.73 22.80
C LYS A 53 -14.82 -11.42 24.30
N PRO A 54 -13.65 -11.08 24.87
CA PRO A 54 -13.49 -10.92 26.30
C PRO A 54 -14.30 -9.72 26.82
N GLY A 55 -15.52 -10.01 27.27
CA GLY A 55 -16.46 -9.09 27.88
C GLY A 55 -17.25 -8.27 26.85
N GLY A 56 -18.46 -8.72 26.47
CA GLY A 56 -19.50 -7.91 25.81
C GLY A 56 -19.15 -7.33 24.42
N PRO A 57 -20.09 -7.30 23.45
CA PRO A 57 -19.84 -6.74 22.12
C PRO A 57 -19.31 -5.29 22.16
N ALA A 58 -19.91 -4.43 23.00
CA ALA A 58 -19.56 -3.01 23.07
C ALA A 58 -18.13 -2.72 23.55
N ARG A 59 -17.58 -3.53 24.46
CA ARG A 59 -16.22 -3.32 24.98
C ARG A 59 -15.17 -3.80 23.99
N VAL A 60 -15.44 -4.90 23.27
CA VAL A 60 -14.57 -5.37 22.20
C VAL A 60 -14.48 -4.31 21.10
N THR A 61 -15.62 -3.76 20.66
CA THR A 61 -15.66 -2.67 19.67
C THR A 61 -14.93 -1.42 20.14
N PHE A 62 -15.12 -1.01 21.40
CA PHE A 62 -14.42 0.16 21.94
C PHE A 62 -12.89 -0.02 21.96
N ILE A 63 -12.42 -1.20 22.37
CA ILE A 63 -10.98 -1.52 22.37
C ILE A 63 -10.44 -1.54 20.94
N ASP A 64 -11.18 -2.13 20.00
CA ASP A 64 -10.81 -2.17 18.59
C ASP A 64 -10.67 -0.75 18.00
N ASN A 65 -11.62 0.14 18.29
CA ASN A 65 -11.56 1.54 17.86
C ASN A 65 -10.37 2.31 18.44
N ILE A 66 -10.00 2.04 19.70
CA ILE A 66 -8.77 2.63 20.29
C ILE A 66 -7.52 2.11 19.58
N ILE A 67 -7.44 0.80 19.34
CA ILE A 67 -6.29 0.19 18.67
C ILE A 67 -6.16 0.76 17.25
N GLN A 68 -7.26 0.84 16.50
CA GLN A 68 -7.29 1.40 15.15
C GLN A 68 -6.88 2.87 15.16
N GLY A 69 -7.43 3.70 16.05
CA GLY A 69 -7.05 5.11 16.17
C GLY A 69 -5.56 5.32 16.48
N LEU A 70 -4.95 4.48 17.32
CA LEU A 70 -3.51 4.51 17.59
C LEU A 70 -2.69 4.12 16.36
N LEU A 71 -3.10 3.06 15.65
CA LEU A 71 -2.44 2.61 14.41
C LEU A 71 -2.48 3.71 13.34
N GLU A 72 -3.60 4.39 13.21
CA GLU A 72 -3.76 5.50 12.26
C GLU A 72 -2.96 6.73 12.66
N GLY A 73 -2.83 7.01 13.96
CA GLY A 73 -1.91 8.03 14.45
C GLY A 73 -0.47 7.75 14.03
N VAL A 74 -0.03 6.48 14.11
CA VAL A 74 1.28 6.05 13.58
C VAL A 74 1.33 6.23 12.06
N GLY A 75 0.28 5.84 11.34
CA GLY A 75 0.15 6.04 9.91
C GLY A 75 0.29 7.51 9.48
N LEU A 76 -0.30 8.43 10.24
CA LEU A 76 -0.18 9.88 10.00
C LEU A 76 1.25 10.36 10.22
N ILE A 77 1.94 9.88 11.26
CA ILE A 77 3.34 10.20 11.51
C ILE A 77 4.23 9.71 10.35
N LEU A 78 3.96 8.51 9.83
CA LEU A 78 4.64 7.98 8.64
C LEU A 78 4.26 8.75 7.35
N ALA A 79 3.09 9.37 7.30
CA ALA A 79 2.65 10.21 6.18
C ALA A 79 3.33 11.58 6.16
N LEU A 80 3.67 12.15 7.32
CA LEU A 80 4.32 13.47 7.46
C LEU A 80 5.54 13.68 6.55
N PRO A 81 6.52 12.76 6.44
CA PRO A 81 7.66 12.96 5.54
C PRO A 81 7.25 13.12 4.07
N PHE A 82 6.16 12.47 3.61
CA PHE A 82 5.67 12.66 2.24
C PHE A 82 5.16 14.10 2.02
N PHE A 83 4.42 14.66 2.98
CA PHE A 83 3.96 16.05 2.91
C PHE A 83 5.11 17.05 3.01
N ILE A 84 6.07 16.80 3.91
CA ILE A 84 7.27 17.62 4.07
C ILE A 84 8.10 17.62 2.78
N GLU A 85 8.26 16.47 2.13
CA GLU A 85 8.97 16.33 0.85
C GLU A 85 8.31 17.17 -0.26
N VAL A 86 6.97 17.19 -0.32
CA VAL A 86 6.23 18.06 -1.26
C VAL A 86 6.47 19.54 -0.96
N ILE A 87 6.36 19.96 0.30
CA ILE A 87 6.59 21.35 0.71
C ILE A 87 8.04 21.77 0.44
N HIS A 88 9.00 20.90 0.72
CA HIS A 88 10.42 21.12 0.44
C HIS A 88 10.64 21.32 -1.06
N ARG A 89 10.03 20.47 -1.90
CA ARG A 89 10.12 20.55 -3.37
C ARG A 89 9.44 21.77 -3.98
N ILE A 90 8.34 22.25 -3.40
CA ILE A 90 7.68 23.49 -3.82
C ILE A 90 8.52 24.72 -3.40
N ARG A 91 9.21 24.62 -2.27
CA ARG A 91 10.04 25.71 -1.71
C ARG A 91 11.42 25.80 -2.34
N GLN A 92 11.96 24.69 -2.86
CA GLN A 92 13.12 24.72 -3.76
C GLN A 92 12.68 25.27 -5.13
N SER A 93 13.39 26.31 -5.58
CA SER A 93 13.17 27.16 -6.75
C SER A 93 12.58 26.51 -8.02
N PRO A 94 11.91 27.29 -8.90
CA PRO A 94 11.24 26.77 -10.08
C PRO A 94 12.17 25.92 -10.96
N PRO A 95 11.64 24.85 -11.58
CA PRO A 95 12.43 23.93 -12.39
C PRO A 95 13.17 24.70 -13.48
N SER A 96 14.47 24.44 -13.59
CA SER A 96 15.29 24.93 -14.69
C SER A 96 14.64 24.55 -16.03
N PHE A 97 14.82 25.35 -17.08
CA PHE A 97 14.21 25.11 -18.39
C PHE A 97 14.48 23.69 -18.93
N ALA A 98 15.63 23.10 -18.58
CA ALA A 98 16.02 21.73 -18.90
C ALA A 98 15.12 20.64 -18.25
N GLU A 99 14.54 20.89 -17.07
CA GLU A 99 13.57 19.96 -16.44
C GLU A 99 12.19 20.00 -17.10
N ARG A 100 11.80 21.13 -17.72
CA ARG A 100 10.51 21.25 -18.43
C ARG A 100 10.44 20.40 -19.69
N VAL A 101 11.61 20.03 -20.25
CA VAL A 101 11.74 19.25 -21.48
C VAL A 101 11.76 17.73 -21.19
N ALA A 102 11.89 17.30 -19.93
CA ALA A 102 11.87 15.89 -19.54
C ALA A 102 10.47 15.47 -19.00
N PRO A 103 9.60 14.83 -19.82
CA PRO A 103 8.23 14.50 -19.42
C PRO A 103 8.14 13.50 -18.24
N ALA A 104 9.14 12.62 -18.08
CA ALA A 104 9.08 11.54 -17.09
C ALA A 104 9.35 11.95 -15.63
N LYS A 105 10.04 13.08 -15.38
CA LYS A 105 10.39 13.51 -14.01
C LYS A 105 9.32 14.39 -13.34
N THR A 106 8.39 14.95 -14.10
CA THR A 106 7.40 15.92 -13.58
C THR A 106 6.21 15.24 -12.91
N SER A 107 5.75 14.09 -13.42
CA SER A 107 4.62 13.35 -12.85
C SER A 107 4.96 12.75 -11.47
N GLN A 108 6.17 12.22 -11.29
CA GLN A 108 6.64 11.65 -10.02
C GLN A 108 6.63 12.63 -8.84
N ARG A 109 6.61 13.95 -9.10
CA ARG A 109 6.53 14.98 -8.05
C ARG A 109 5.22 14.93 -7.26
N TRP A 110 4.16 14.40 -7.85
CA TRP A 110 2.83 14.33 -7.24
C TRP A 110 2.60 13.06 -6.43
N VAL A 111 3.45 12.03 -6.59
CA VAL A 111 3.37 10.76 -5.87
C VAL A 111 3.28 10.93 -4.34
N PRO A 112 4.20 11.65 -3.67
CA PRO A 112 4.12 11.82 -2.22
C PRO A 112 2.85 12.55 -1.77
N LEU A 113 2.35 13.52 -2.55
CA LEU A 113 1.10 14.21 -2.24
C LEU A 113 -0.10 13.27 -2.34
N LEU A 114 -0.15 12.45 -3.39
CA LEU A 114 -1.23 11.48 -3.61
C LEU A 114 -1.25 10.39 -2.54
N LEU A 115 -0.09 9.89 -2.13
CA LEU A 115 0.00 8.94 -1.01
C LEU A 115 -0.48 9.58 0.29
N GLY A 116 -0.03 10.81 0.59
CA GLY A 116 -0.49 11.54 1.76
C GLY A 116 -2.00 11.77 1.75
N LEU A 117 -2.56 12.15 0.60
CA LEU A 117 -4.01 12.37 0.44
C LEU A 117 -4.82 11.08 0.59
N GLY A 118 -4.27 9.95 0.12
CA GLY A 118 -4.86 8.63 0.35
C GLY A 118 -4.95 8.29 1.83
N ILE A 119 -3.86 8.51 2.59
CA ILE A 119 -3.82 8.29 4.04
C ILE A 119 -4.80 9.22 4.77
N LEU A 120 -4.85 10.51 4.40
CA LEU A 120 -5.81 11.46 4.98
C LEU A 120 -7.27 11.06 4.70
N SER A 121 -7.58 10.63 3.48
CA SER A 121 -8.93 10.15 3.13
C SER A 121 -9.35 8.97 4.00
N TYR A 122 -8.43 8.03 4.22
CA TYR A 122 -8.67 6.86 5.07
C TYR A 122 -8.95 7.27 6.53
N ILE A 123 -8.11 8.15 7.10
CA ILE A 123 -8.27 8.65 8.47
C ILE A 123 -9.61 9.38 8.65
N ILE A 124 -10.03 10.18 7.65
CA ILE A 124 -11.34 10.83 7.67
C ILE A 124 -12.47 9.78 7.73
N GLY A 125 -12.34 8.70 6.94
CA GLY A 125 -13.25 7.56 6.99
C GLY A 125 -13.34 6.95 8.40
N GLN A 126 -12.19 6.69 9.03
CA GLN A 126 -12.16 6.10 10.37
C GLN A 126 -12.75 7.02 11.44
N VAL A 127 -12.45 8.31 11.39
CA VAL A 127 -13.01 9.28 12.35
C VAL A 127 -14.54 9.30 12.22
N LEU A 128 -15.06 9.31 11.00
CA LEU A 128 -16.51 9.24 10.76
C LEU A 128 -17.11 7.91 11.24
N TRP A 129 -16.43 6.79 10.99
CA TRP A 129 -16.87 5.47 11.46
C TRP A 129 -16.95 5.44 12.99
N THR A 130 -15.87 5.82 13.66
CA THR A 130 -15.77 5.84 15.12
C THR A 130 -16.78 6.80 15.73
N TYR A 131 -17.04 7.94 15.09
CA TYR A 131 -18.08 8.88 15.52
C TYR A 131 -19.48 8.26 15.42
N ASN A 132 -19.80 7.63 14.29
CA ASN A 132 -21.09 6.97 14.07
C ASN A 132 -21.34 5.81 15.04
N GLU A 133 -20.30 5.04 15.34
CA GLU A 133 -20.39 3.86 16.21
C GLU A 133 -20.35 4.21 17.71
N ASN A 134 -19.37 5.01 18.15
CA ASN A 134 -19.16 5.24 19.57
C ASN A 134 -20.02 6.39 20.14
N ILE A 135 -20.28 7.43 19.33
CA ILE A 135 -20.99 8.63 19.80
C ILE A 135 -22.47 8.54 19.43
N LEU A 136 -22.77 8.28 18.15
CA LEU A 136 -24.16 8.14 17.70
C LEU A 136 -24.78 6.77 18.03
N GLN A 137 -23.97 5.77 18.41
CA GLN A 137 -24.41 4.43 18.78
C GLN A 137 -25.37 3.81 17.76
N LEU A 138 -25.08 4.03 16.47
CA LEU A 138 -25.93 3.53 15.40
C LEU A 138 -25.92 1.99 15.40
N PRO A 139 -27.07 1.35 15.13
CA PRO A 139 -27.14 -0.10 14.97
C PRO A 139 -26.31 -0.55 13.75
N ALA A 140 -25.82 -1.79 13.78
CA ALA A 140 -24.96 -2.35 12.73
C ALA A 140 -25.54 -2.24 11.31
N SER A 141 -26.87 -2.28 11.17
CA SER A 141 -27.56 -2.11 9.88
C SER A 141 -27.49 -0.68 9.30
N GLN A 142 -27.15 0.31 10.13
CA GLN A 142 -27.01 1.71 9.74
C GLN A 142 -25.55 2.18 9.71
N LEU A 143 -24.62 1.40 10.25
CA LEU A 143 -23.18 1.67 10.15
C LEU A 143 -22.65 1.42 8.72
N PHE A 144 -23.41 0.68 7.91
CA PHE A 144 -23.09 0.41 6.53
C PHE A 144 -24.35 0.42 5.64
N PRO A 145 -24.38 1.19 4.54
CA PRO A 145 -23.38 2.15 4.06
C PRO A 145 -23.51 3.55 4.71
N THR A 146 -22.38 4.21 5.00
CA THR A 146 -22.32 5.58 5.57
C THR A 146 -21.29 6.48 4.87
N TRP A 147 -21.23 7.75 5.25
CA TRP A 147 -20.20 8.68 4.77
C TRP A 147 -18.77 8.26 5.13
N ALA A 148 -18.59 7.38 6.11
CA ALA A 148 -17.29 6.79 6.41
C ALA A 148 -16.77 5.98 5.21
N ASP A 149 -17.65 5.26 4.52
CA ASP A 149 -17.30 4.46 3.34
C ASP A 149 -16.78 5.30 2.18
N ALA A 150 -17.26 6.54 2.04
CA ALA A 150 -16.74 7.47 1.04
C ALA A 150 -15.29 7.88 1.34
N GLY A 151 -14.93 8.08 2.61
CA GLY A 151 -13.56 8.36 3.04
C GLY A 151 -12.64 7.17 2.79
N PHE A 152 -13.09 5.97 3.15
CA PHE A 152 -12.34 4.74 2.92
C PHE A 152 -12.14 4.46 1.43
N LEU A 153 -13.20 4.49 0.62
CA LEU A 153 -13.13 4.29 -0.83
C LEU A 153 -12.31 5.38 -1.53
N GLY A 154 -12.36 6.62 -1.03
CA GLY A 154 -11.56 7.73 -1.54
C GLY A 154 -10.06 7.51 -1.44
N SER A 155 -9.58 6.70 -0.47
CA SER A 155 -8.15 6.40 -0.34
C SER A 155 -7.59 5.60 -1.53
N TYR A 156 -8.38 4.67 -2.07
CA TYR A 156 -7.98 3.75 -3.13
C TYR A 156 -7.53 4.45 -4.44
N PRO A 157 -8.30 5.37 -5.05
CA PRO A 157 -7.89 6.04 -6.27
C PRO A 157 -6.62 6.89 -6.07
N PHE A 158 -6.45 7.54 -4.91
CA PHE A 158 -5.23 8.31 -4.65
C PHE A 158 -3.98 7.43 -4.61
N VAL A 159 -4.06 6.29 -3.90
CA VAL A 159 -2.96 5.31 -3.85
C VAL A 159 -2.71 4.71 -5.23
N LEU A 160 -3.77 4.38 -5.98
CA LEU A 160 -3.66 3.83 -7.33
C LEU A 160 -2.95 4.80 -8.28
N ILE A 161 -3.34 6.07 -8.28
CA ILE A 161 -2.69 7.09 -9.12
C ILE A 161 -1.25 7.28 -8.68
N ALA A 162 -0.96 7.33 -7.37
CA ALA A 162 0.42 7.43 -6.89
C ALA A 162 1.28 6.27 -7.42
N LEU A 163 0.76 5.05 -7.34
CA LEU A 163 1.45 3.84 -7.79
C LEU A 163 1.67 3.82 -9.31
N LEU A 164 0.70 4.28 -10.10
CA LEU A 164 0.82 4.41 -11.55
C LEU A 164 1.83 5.49 -11.98
N LEU A 165 2.11 6.47 -11.11
CA LEU A 165 3.07 7.55 -11.38
C LEU A 165 4.51 7.18 -11.00
N LEU A 166 4.75 6.04 -10.33
CA LEU A 166 6.09 5.57 -9.95
C LEU A 166 6.98 5.09 -11.12
N PRO A 167 6.50 4.36 -12.16
CA PRO A 167 7.37 3.75 -13.17
C PRO A 167 8.14 4.77 -14.03
N THR A 168 9.47 4.66 -14.08
CA THR A 168 10.36 5.65 -14.70
C THR A 168 10.96 5.24 -16.05
N ARG A 169 10.74 4.01 -16.55
CA ARG A 169 11.32 3.56 -17.83
C ARG A 169 10.34 2.75 -18.69
N PRO A 170 10.21 3.07 -20.00
CA PRO A 170 9.45 2.25 -20.92
C PRO A 170 10.16 0.89 -21.13
N LEU A 171 9.44 -0.20 -20.85
CA LEU A 171 9.85 -1.57 -21.20
C LEU A 171 9.68 -1.84 -22.69
N ALA A 172 10.41 -2.83 -23.21
CA ALA A 172 10.11 -3.44 -24.50
C ALA A 172 8.69 -4.07 -24.49
N ALA A 173 7.98 -3.96 -25.61
CA ALA A 173 6.54 -4.25 -25.70
C ALA A 173 6.20 -5.73 -25.42
N ASP A 174 7.14 -6.63 -25.64
CA ASP A 174 7.07 -8.08 -25.46
C ASP A 174 7.14 -8.49 -23.97
N THR A 175 8.04 -7.92 -23.19
CA THR A 175 8.11 -8.17 -21.74
C THR A 175 6.88 -7.59 -21.02
N ARG A 176 6.39 -6.43 -21.47
CA ARG A 176 5.20 -5.77 -20.91
C ARG A 176 3.94 -6.62 -21.03
N THR A 177 3.70 -7.24 -22.19
CA THR A 177 2.49 -8.07 -22.40
C THR A 177 2.52 -9.32 -21.54
N ARG A 178 3.67 -9.98 -21.41
CA ARG A 178 3.82 -11.17 -20.56
C ARG A 178 3.52 -10.87 -19.09
N ILE A 179 4.06 -9.77 -18.56
CA ILE A 179 3.85 -9.34 -17.16
C ILE A 179 2.38 -8.97 -16.91
N VAL A 180 1.75 -8.27 -17.86
CA VAL A 180 0.33 -7.93 -17.79
C VAL A 180 -0.53 -9.18 -17.79
N LEU A 181 -0.24 -10.15 -18.66
CA LEU A 181 -0.99 -11.41 -18.75
C LEU A 181 -0.84 -12.26 -17.48
N ASP A 182 0.37 -12.33 -16.91
CA ASP A 182 0.61 -13.09 -15.67
C ASP A 182 -0.12 -12.47 -14.47
N SER A 183 -0.02 -11.14 -14.34
CA SER A 183 -0.75 -10.40 -13.31
C SER A 183 -2.26 -10.50 -13.53
N LEU A 184 -2.73 -10.55 -14.78
CA LEU A 184 -4.14 -10.71 -15.12
C LEU A 184 -4.63 -12.11 -14.74
N MET A 185 -3.82 -13.16 -14.96
CA MET A 185 -4.12 -14.51 -14.50
C MET A 185 -4.30 -14.57 -12.98
N ILE A 186 -3.37 -13.96 -12.24
CA ILE A 186 -3.46 -13.87 -10.77
C ILE A 186 -4.72 -13.10 -10.37
N MET A 187 -4.98 -11.94 -10.99
CA MET A 187 -6.13 -11.09 -10.68
C MET A 187 -7.45 -11.79 -10.98
N VAL A 188 -7.56 -12.51 -12.10
CA VAL A 188 -8.73 -13.34 -12.43
C VAL A 188 -8.91 -14.46 -11.40
N GLY A 189 -7.84 -15.09 -10.94
CA GLY A 189 -7.88 -16.09 -9.87
C GLY A 189 -8.45 -15.50 -8.58
N ILE A 190 -7.86 -14.42 -8.07
CA ILE A 190 -8.32 -13.79 -6.81
C ILE A 190 -9.75 -13.23 -6.98
N THR A 191 -10.08 -12.67 -8.15
CA THR A 191 -11.44 -12.17 -8.44
C THR A 191 -12.45 -13.32 -8.44
N THR A 192 -12.11 -14.47 -9.02
CA THR A 192 -13.00 -15.65 -9.04
C THR A 192 -13.19 -16.21 -7.63
N PHE A 193 -12.12 -16.29 -6.84
CA PHE A 193 -12.22 -16.67 -5.42
C PHE A 193 -13.05 -15.66 -4.62
N SER A 194 -12.76 -14.36 -4.78
CA SER A 194 -13.52 -13.28 -4.15
C SER A 194 -14.98 -13.31 -4.57
N TRP A 195 -15.28 -13.65 -5.83
CA TRP A 195 -16.63 -13.82 -6.33
C TRP A 195 -17.37 -14.95 -5.64
N PHE A 196 -16.75 -16.11 -5.49
CA PHE A 196 -17.39 -17.27 -4.86
C PHE A 196 -17.56 -17.14 -3.34
N PHE A 197 -16.59 -16.54 -2.65
CA PHE A 197 -16.55 -16.48 -1.19
C PHE A 197 -17.06 -15.17 -0.58
N ILE A 198 -16.97 -14.06 -1.32
CA ILE A 198 -17.28 -12.72 -0.82
C ILE A 198 -18.41 -12.10 -1.64
N LEU A 199 -18.20 -11.74 -2.91
CA LEU A 199 -19.22 -11.00 -3.68
C LEU A 199 -20.52 -11.79 -3.86
N GLY A 200 -20.45 -13.07 -4.23
CA GLY A 200 -21.63 -13.92 -4.45
C GLY A 200 -22.49 -14.01 -3.18
N PRO A 201 -21.94 -14.44 -2.04
CA PRO A 201 -22.66 -14.44 -0.77
C PRO A 201 -23.12 -13.04 -0.33
N THR A 202 -22.32 -11.99 -0.51
CA THR A 202 -22.68 -10.61 -0.16
C THR A 202 -23.77 -10.02 -1.05
N ILE A 203 -23.86 -10.40 -2.33
CA ILE A 203 -24.93 -9.94 -3.23
C ILE A 203 -26.21 -10.75 -3.00
N LEU A 204 -26.07 -12.06 -2.76
CA LEU A 204 -27.21 -12.96 -2.52
C LEU A 204 -27.83 -12.82 -1.13
N HIS A 205 -27.03 -12.43 -0.12
CA HIS A 205 -27.47 -12.31 1.28
C HIS A 205 -27.27 -10.92 1.89
N GLY A 206 -26.62 -9.98 1.20
CA GLY A 206 -26.14 -8.73 1.81
C GLY A 206 -26.84 -7.45 1.36
N ALA A 207 -27.15 -6.66 2.39
CA ALA A 207 -27.76 -5.33 2.40
C ALA A 207 -29.21 -5.24 1.87
N ASP A 208 -30.11 -4.79 2.75
CA ASP A 208 -31.50 -4.43 2.42
C ASP A 208 -31.61 -3.28 1.39
N SER A 209 -30.48 -2.67 1.00
CA SER A 209 -30.42 -1.50 0.13
C SER A 209 -29.41 -1.64 -1.01
N MET A 210 -29.79 -1.13 -2.19
CA MET A 210 -28.96 -1.10 -3.41
C MET A 210 -27.62 -0.37 -3.21
N LEU A 211 -27.59 0.66 -2.35
CA LEU A 211 -26.37 1.38 -1.98
C LEU A 211 -25.37 0.47 -1.24
N GLY A 212 -25.84 -0.34 -0.29
CA GLY A 212 -24.98 -1.26 0.45
C GLY A 212 -24.35 -2.32 -0.45
N GLN A 213 -25.07 -2.80 -1.46
CA GLN A 213 -24.53 -3.74 -2.45
C GLN A 213 -23.43 -3.12 -3.32
N VAL A 214 -23.64 -1.89 -3.80
CA VAL A 214 -22.65 -1.17 -4.62
C VAL A 214 -21.39 -0.89 -3.80
N VAL A 215 -21.54 -0.32 -2.60
CA VAL A 215 -20.42 -0.02 -1.71
C VAL A 215 -19.70 -1.30 -1.29
N GLY A 216 -20.43 -2.36 -0.95
CA GLY A 216 -19.87 -3.64 -0.52
C GLY A 216 -19.12 -4.37 -1.63
N THR A 217 -19.53 -4.17 -2.88
CA THR A 217 -18.83 -4.68 -4.07
C THR A 217 -17.59 -3.84 -4.40
N ALA A 218 -17.63 -2.53 -4.15
CA ALA A 218 -16.53 -1.63 -4.46
C ALA A 218 -15.26 -1.93 -3.65
N TYR A 219 -15.39 -2.29 -2.36
CA TYR A 219 -14.25 -2.64 -1.51
C TYR A 219 -13.37 -3.76 -2.10
N PRO A 220 -13.87 -5.00 -2.30
CA PRO A 220 -13.05 -6.08 -2.83
C PRO A 220 -12.53 -5.77 -4.24
N LEU A 221 -13.34 -5.11 -5.07
CA LEU A 221 -12.93 -4.74 -6.43
C LEU A 221 -11.72 -3.79 -6.41
N MET A 222 -11.77 -2.72 -5.59
CA MET A 222 -10.69 -1.75 -5.50
C MET A 222 -9.43 -2.37 -4.87
N THR A 223 -9.57 -3.27 -3.90
CA THR A 223 -8.46 -4.04 -3.34
C THR A 223 -7.77 -4.89 -4.42
N LEU A 224 -8.54 -5.59 -5.27
CA LEU A 224 -7.99 -6.39 -6.35
C LEU A 224 -7.21 -5.56 -7.36
N VAL A 225 -7.76 -4.40 -7.75
CA VAL A 225 -7.10 -3.47 -8.68
C VAL A 225 -5.78 -2.93 -8.08
N LEU A 226 -5.77 -2.58 -6.80
CA LEU A 226 -4.55 -2.15 -6.11
C LEU A 226 -3.50 -3.25 -6.05
N ILE A 227 -3.89 -4.48 -5.66
CA ILE A 227 -2.96 -5.62 -5.61
C ILE A 227 -2.37 -5.88 -6.99
N PHE A 228 -3.21 -5.90 -8.03
CA PHE A 228 -2.75 -6.08 -9.41
C PHE A 228 -1.73 -5.01 -9.82
N CYS A 229 -2.03 -3.73 -9.53
CA CYS A 229 -1.11 -2.63 -9.85
C CYS A 229 0.21 -2.73 -9.05
N LEU A 230 0.14 -3.17 -7.79
CA LEU A 230 1.32 -3.35 -6.94
C LEU A 230 2.20 -4.50 -7.45
N VAL A 231 1.61 -5.63 -7.80
CA VAL A 231 2.33 -6.78 -8.37
C VAL A 231 3.00 -6.37 -9.68
N LEU A 232 2.29 -5.68 -10.57
CA LEU A 232 2.87 -5.13 -11.80
C LEU A 232 4.08 -4.24 -11.53
N LEU A 233 3.98 -3.37 -10.52
CA LEU A 233 5.05 -2.45 -10.15
C LEU A 233 6.26 -3.18 -9.55
N ILE A 234 6.05 -4.18 -8.70
CA ILE A 234 7.13 -4.97 -8.10
C ILE A 234 7.87 -5.75 -9.18
N ILE A 235 7.13 -6.42 -10.08
CA ILE A 235 7.73 -7.16 -11.19
C ILE A 235 8.55 -6.19 -12.07
N HIS A 236 8.00 -5.01 -12.37
CA HIS A 236 8.73 -3.98 -13.12
C HIS A 236 10.02 -3.51 -12.41
N SER A 237 10.03 -3.44 -11.08
CA SER A 237 11.19 -2.97 -10.31
C SER A 237 12.36 -3.95 -10.28
N ASN A 238 12.11 -5.25 -10.46
CA ASN A 238 13.14 -6.30 -10.44
C ASN A 238 13.82 -6.50 -11.80
N ASP A 239 13.26 -5.95 -12.88
CA ASP A 239 13.86 -5.97 -14.23
C ASP A 239 14.86 -4.79 -14.46
N LEU A 240 15.16 -4.01 -13.42
CA LEU A 240 16.09 -2.86 -13.42
C LEU A 240 17.49 -3.23 -12.91
#